data_AF-A0A9K3DIC5-F1
#
_entry.id   AF-A0A9K3DIC5-F1
#
_cell.length_a   1.000
_cell.length_b   1.000
_cell.length_c   1.000
_cell.angle_alpha   90.00
_cell.angle_beta   90.00
_cell.angle_gamma   90.00
#
_symmetry.space_group_name_H-M   'P 1'
#
loop_
_entity.id
_entity.type
_entity.pdbx_description
1 polymer ?
#
loop_
_entity_poly.entity_id
_entity_poly.type
_entity_poly.pdbx_seq_one_letter_code
_entity_poly.pdbx_strand_id
1 'polypeptide(L)'
;MGEKCKIYPTFSIPLNHRRNSNSGMTREEEIGELEKQKVIERGHEHEKYKTEFLNEYFEKLNISTCEPDWNILILQAMKFNDFRDCKALLDMLEDVDYFLKYKHYLEITFERMIEWFLRVKLEIHSRPLPAFASNNQKVGLLDLCIWQ
;
A
#
# COMPACT_ATOMS: atom_id res chain seq x y z
N MET A 1 -55.28 -51.69 -5.91
CA MET A 1 -54.80 -51.14 -4.63
C MET A 1 -54.49 -49.67 -4.85
N GLY A 2 -55.13 -48.77 -4.13
CA GLY A 2 -54.91 -47.33 -4.24
C GLY A 2 -55.27 -46.68 -2.92
N GLU A 3 -54.28 -46.53 -2.05
CA GLU A 3 -54.44 -45.85 -0.76
C GLU A 3 -54.72 -44.36 -1.03
N LYS A 4 -55.96 -43.94 -0.75
CA LYS A 4 -56.30 -42.52 -0.68
C LYS A 4 -55.69 -41.97 0.60
N CYS A 5 -54.60 -41.24 0.47
CA CYS A 5 -53.98 -40.53 1.58
C CYS A 5 -55.01 -39.54 2.17
N LYS A 6 -55.50 -39.82 3.38
CA LYS A 6 -56.36 -38.90 4.13
C LYS A 6 -55.47 -37.81 4.71
N ILE A 7 -55.42 -36.67 4.04
CA ILE A 7 -54.82 -35.46 4.61
C ILE A 7 -55.79 -34.98 5.68
N TYR A 8 -55.47 -35.25 6.94
CA TYR A 8 -56.15 -34.62 8.06
C TYR A 8 -55.72 -33.15 8.07
N PRO A 9 -56.64 -32.17 8.06
CA PRO A 9 -56.27 -30.78 8.25
C PRO A 9 -55.63 -30.70 9.63
N THR A 10 -54.33 -30.44 9.69
CA THR A 10 -53.68 -29.97 10.90
C THR A 10 -54.41 -28.70 11.31
N PHE A 11 -55.21 -28.81 12.38
CA PHE A 11 -56.05 -27.77 12.94
C PHE A 11 -55.36 -26.40 12.86
N SER A 12 -55.84 -25.54 11.95
CA SER A 12 -55.59 -24.11 12.04
C SER A 12 -56.30 -23.64 13.31
N ILE A 13 -55.54 -23.22 14.32
CA ILE A 13 -56.06 -22.58 15.52
C ILE A 13 -56.98 -21.43 15.04
N PRO A 14 -58.21 -21.27 15.56
CA PRO A 14 -59.07 -20.17 15.17
C PRO A 14 -58.33 -18.85 15.38
N LEU A 15 -58.16 -18.08 14.31
CA LEU A 15 -57.53 -16.77 14.37
C LEU A 15 -58.42 -15.88 15.23
N ASN A 16 -57.92 -15.54 16.42
CA ASN A 16 -58.62 -14.62 17.29
C ASN A 16 -58.40 -13.21 16.71
N HIS A 17 -59.25 -12.80 15.76
CA HIS A 17 -59.24 -11.48 15.11
C HIS A 17 -59.60 -10.32 16.05
N ARG A 18 -59.52 -10.54 17.36
CA ARG A 18 -59.76 -9.52 18.35
C ARG A 18 -58.60 -8.55 18.30
N ARG A 19 -58.85 -7.37 17.72
CA ARG A 19 -57.91 -6.27 17.73
C ARG A 19 -57.65 -5.85 19.17
N ASN A 20 -56.38 -5.73 19.51
CA ASN A 20 -55.96 -5.21 20.79
C ASN A 20 -56.38 -3.74 20.89
N SER A 21 -57.05 -3.36 21.98
CA SER A 21 -57.60 -2.01 22.16
C SER A 21 -56.54 -0.91 22.25
N ASN A 22 -55.29 -1.28 22.53
CA ASN A 22 -54.18 -0.33 22.66
C ASN A 22 -53.39 -0.15 21.34
N SER A 23 -53.13 -1.23 20.60
CA SER A 23 -52.34 -1.20 19.36
C SER A 23 -53.20 -1.14 18.10
N GLY A 24 -54.49 -1.48 18.19
CA GLY A 24 -55.39 -1.61 17.04
C GLY A 24 -55.11 -2.81 16.14
N MET A 25 -54.07 -3.59 16.44
CA MET A 25 -53.61 -4.72 15.62
C MET A 25 -54.13 -6.06 16.16
N THR A 26 -54.25 -7.02 15.25
CA THR A 26 -54.42 -8.43 15.60
C THR A 26 -53.09 -9.01 16.08
N ARG A 27 -53.16 -10.10 16.84
CA ARG A 27 -51.96 -10.76 17.38
C ARG A 27 -50.97 -11.18 16.29
N GLU A 28 -51.46 -11.55 15.11
CA GLU A 28 -50.60 -11.93 13.97
C GLU A 28 -49.93 -10.73 13.32
N GLU A 29 -50.62 -9.60 13.23
CA GLU A 29 -50.03 -8.33 12.75
C GLU A 29 -48.92 -7.86 13.69
N GLU A 30 -49.13 -7.94 15.02
CA GLU A 30 -48.10 -7.61 16.01
C GLU A 30 -46.86 -8.53 15.89
N ILE A 31 -47.07 -9.83 15.67
CA ILE A 31 -45.98 -10.80 15.46
C ILE A 31 -45.24 -10.52 14.14
N GLY A 32 -45.98 -10.23 13.06
CA GLY A 32 -45.38 -9.92 11.76
C GLY A 32 -44.52 -8.66 11.77
N GLU A 33 -44.95 -7.62 12.50
CA GLU A 33 -44.18 -6.37 12.65
C GLU A 33 -42.88 -6.61 13.45
N LEU A 34 -42.96 -7.39 14.53
CA LEU A 34 -41.80 -7.79 15.32
C LEU A 34 -40.79 -8.62 14.52
N GLU A 35 -41.26 -9.56 13.70
CA GLU A 35 -40.39 -10.35 12.82
C GLU A 35 -39.72 -9.48 11.76
N LYS A 36 -40.46 -8.54 11.17
CA LYS A 36 -39.94 -7.58 10.20
C LYS A 36 -38.83 -6.71 10.81
N GLN A 37 -39.01 -6.18 12.02
CA GLN A 37 -37.98 -5.43 12.73
C GLN A 37 -36.72 -6.27 12.98
N LYS A 38 -36.86 -7.52 13.42
CA LYS A 38 -35.72 -8.43 13.64
C LYS A 38 -34.94 -8.76 12.37
N VAL A 39 -35.58 -8.74 11.20
CA VAL A 39 -34.88 -8.94 9.92
C VAL A 39 -34.11 -7.69 9.53
N ILE A 40 -34.69 -6.50 9.73
CA ILE A 40 -34.03 -5.22 9.45
C ILE A 40 -32.81 -5.02 10.34
N GLU A 41 -32.93 -5.30 11.65
CA GLU A 41 -31.82 -5.20 12.62
C GLU A 41 -30.65 -6.10 12.23
N ARG A 42 -30.91 -7.37 11.87
CA ARG A 42 -29.88 -8.29 11.39
C ARG A 42 -29.23 -7.83 10.09
N GLY A 43 -29.99 -7.21 9.19
CA GLY A 43 -29.43 -6.59 7.98
C GLY A 43 -28.48 -5.44 8.30
N HIS A 44 -28.82 -4.62 9.28
CA HIS A 44 -27.99 -3.50 9.73
C HIS A 44 -26.69 -3.98 10.41
N GLU A 45 -26.74 -5.04 11.21
CA GLU A 45 -25.55 -5.66 11.82
C GLU A 45 -24.60 -6.21 10.74
N HIS A 46 -25.13 -6.83 9.70
CA HIS A 46 -24.34 -7.37 8.60
C HIS A 46 -23.62 -6.28 7.78
N GLU A 47 -24.31 -5.17 7.48
CA GLU A 47 -23.66 -4.05 6.78
C GLU A 47 -22.66 -3.30 7.66
N LYS A 48 -22.93 -3.20 8.96
CA LYS A 48 -21.95 -2.68 9.92
C LYS A 48 -20.68 -3.53 9.94
N TYR A 49 -20.82 -4.86 10.01
CA TYR A 49 -19.68 -5.78 9.97
C TYR A 49 -18.87 -5.68 8.68
N LYS A 50 -19.54 -5.64 7.51
CA LYS A 50 -18.85 -5.41 6.22
C LYS A 50 -18.05 -4.12 6.21
N THR A 51 -18.67 -3.04 6.68
CA THR A 51 -18.05 -1.71 6.66
C THR A 51 -16.83 -1.67 7.58
N GLU A 52 -16.95 -2.21 8.80
CA GLU A 52 -15.85 -2.30 9.76
C GLU A 52 -14.72 -3.20 9.23
N PHE A 53 -15.03 -4.36 8.67
CA PHE A 53 -14.05 -5.27 8.09
C PHE A 53 -13.29 -4.64 6.91
N LEU A 54 -13.99 -3.98 5.99
CA LEU A 54 -13.37 -3.32 4.85
C LEU A 54 -12.47 -2.16 5.30
N ASN A 55 -12.92 -1.36 6.27
CA ASN A 55 -12.12 -0.27 6.81
C ASN A 55 -10.86 -0.80 7.49
N GLU A 56 -10.96 -1.84 8.32
CA GLU A 56 -9.80 -2.46 8.97
C GLU A 56 -8.83 -3.07 7.93
N TYR A 57 -9.36 -3.68 6.86
CA TYR A 57 -8.57 -4.21 5.76
C TYR A 57 -7.81 -3.12 5.01
N PHE A 58 -8.48 -2.01 4.66
CA PHE A 58 -7.84 -0.88 3.96
C PHE A 58 -6.87 -0.11 4.85
N GLU A 59 -7.13 0.02 6.16
CA GLU A 59 -6.18 0.59 7.11
C GLU A 59 -4.91 -0.28 7.20
N LYS A 60 -5.06 -1.62 7.28
CA LYS A 60 -3.92 -2.55 7.21
C LYS A 60 -3.17 -2.47 5.89
N LEU A 61 -3.87 -2.28 4.77
CA LEU A 61 -3.23 -2.07 3.47
C LEU A 61 -2.51 -0.72 3.37
N ASN A 62 -3.05 0.34 3.95
CA ASN A 62 -2.38 1.63 4.00
C ASN A 62 -1.11 1.59 4.87
N ILE A 63 -1.06 0.73 5.90
CA ILE A 63 0.19 0.49 6.66
C ILE A 63 1.24 -0.25 5.82
N SER A 64 0.82 -0.94 4.74
CA SER A 64 1.70 -1.60 3.76
C SER A 64 2.28 -0.65 2.70
N THR A 65 2.04 0.67 2.76
CA THR A 65 2.63 1.67 1.84
C THR A 65 4.11 1.95 2.12
N CYS A 66 4.89 0.90 2.39
CA CYS A 66 6.33 0.93 2.24
C CYS A 66 6.66 0.69 0.76
N GLU A 67 6.21 1.59 -0.12
CA GLU A 67 6.69 1.54 -1.51
C GLU A 67 8.19 1.80 -1.49
N PRO A 68 9.01 0.93 -2.10
CA PRO A 68 10.45 1.15 -2.13
C PRO A 68 10.73 2.43 -2.92
N ASP A 69 11.60 3.30 -2.38
CA ASP A 69 11.97 4.54 -3.06
C ASP A 69 12.67 4.21 -4.39
N TRP A 70 11.93 4.37 -5.48
CA TRP A 70 12.39 4.04 -6.82
C TRP A 70 13.65 4.79 -7.21
N ASN A 71 13.86 6.01 -6.71
CA ASN A 71 15.08 6.76 -7.01
C ASN A 71 16.32 6.10 -6.39
N ILE A 72 16.20 5.56 -5.19
CA ILE A 72 17.28 4.79 -4.55
C ILE A 72 17.57 3.53 -5.37
N LEU A 73 16.54 2.80 -5.80
CA LEU A 73 16.70 1.61 -6.62
C LEU A 73 17.38 1.91 -7.97
N ILE A 74 17.00 3.02 -8.61
CA ILE A 74 17.59 3.48 -9.87
C ILE A 74 19.07 3.83 -9.66
N LEU A 75 19.41 4.60 -8.63
CA LEU A 75 20.80 4.97 -8.32
C LEU A 75 21.69 3.75 -8.05
N GLN A 76 21.18 2.76 -7.31
CA GLN A 76 21.91 1.52 -7.04
C GLN A 76 22.13 0.67 -8.30
N ALA A 77 21.14 0.62 -9.18
CA ALA A 77 21.17 -0.15 -10.42
C ALA A 77 21.96 0.52 -11.55
N MET A 78 22.28 1.81 -11.42
CA MET A 78 22.99 2.58 -12.43
C MET A 78 24.37 1.97 -12.77
N LYS A 79 24.67 1.88 -14.06
CA LYS A 79 25.94 1.40 -14.59
C LYS A 79 26.44 2.38 -15.65
N PHE A 80 27.74 2.61 -15.66
CA PHE A 80 28.39 3.49 -16.62
C PHE A 80 29.01 2.65 -17.73
N ASN A 81 28.61 2.92 -18.98
CA ASN A 81 29.14 2.27 -20.17
C ASN A 81 29.56 3.29 -21.23
N ASP A 82 28.93 4.47 -21.26
CA ASP A 82 29.31 5.57 -22.13
C ASP A 82 29.26 6.95 -21.42
N PHE A 83 29.66 8.00 -22.15
CA PHE A 83 29.65 9.36 -21.63
C PHE A 83 28.24 9.92 -21.38
N ARG A 84 27.22 9.37 -22.02
CA ARG A 84 25.83 9.80 -21.81
C ARG A 84 25.34 9.33 -20.45
N ASP A 85 25.75 8.15 -20.00
CA ASP A 85 25.46 7.67 -18.64
C ASP A 85 26.07 8.60 -17.58
N CYS A 86 27.30 9.08 -17.81
CA CYS A 86 27.96 10.05 -16.93
C CYS A 86 27.22 11.39 -16.94
N LYS A 87 26.86 11.88 -18.13
CA LYS A 87 26.11 13.13 -18.27
C LYS A 87 24.77 13.04 -17.55
N ALA A 88 24.04 11.93 -17.69
CA ALA A 88 22.76 11.74 -17.02
C ALA A 88 22.89 11.82 -15.48
N LEU A 89 23.97 11.30 -14.90
CA LEU A 89 24.23 11.48 -13.47
C LEU A 89 24.49 12.96 -13.13
N LEU A 90 25.29 13.66 -13.93
CA LEU A 90 25.57 15.08 -13.71
C LEU A 90 24.32 15.95 -13.83
N ASP A 91 23.47 15.69 -14.83
CA ASP A 91 22.19 16.38 -15.02
C ASP A 91 21.27 16.18 -13.79
N MET A 92 21.32 15.01 -13.13
CA MET A 92 20.58 14.77 -11.87
C MET A 92 21.13 15.56 -10.67
N LEU A 93 22.42 15.92 -10.69
CA LEU A 93 23.04 16.72 -9.61
C LEU A 93 22.69 18.21 -9.71
N GLU A 94 22.19 18.68 -10.86
CA GLU A 94 21.75 20.06 -11.04
C GLU A 94 20.46 20.37 -10.24
N ASP A 95 19.66 19.35 -9.95
CA ASP A 95 18.48 19.48 -9.09
C ASP A 95 18.89 19.46 -7.61
N VAL A 96 18.83 20.63 -6.98
CA VAL A 96 19.23 20.86 -5.59
C VAL A 96 18.38 20.06 -4.61
N ASP A 97 17.07 19.98 -4.83
CA ASP A 97 16.15 19.27 -3.93
C ASP A 97 16.39 17.75 -4.03
N TYR A 98 16.61 17.27 -5.25
CA TYR A 98 16.98 15.87 -5.48
C TYR A 98 18.34 15.53 -4.87
N PHE A 99 19.35 16.39 -5.07
CA PHE A 99 20.68 16.22 -4.49
C PHE A 99 20.65 16.14 -2.97
N LEU A 100 19.94 17.07 -2.31
CA LEU A 100 19.84 17.08 -0.85
C LEU A 100 19.15 15.83 -0.32
N LYS A 101 18.11 15.35 -1.01
CA LYS A 101 17.35 14.16 -0.61
C LYS A 101 18.15 12.87 -0.77
N TYR A 102 18.94 12.75 -1.84
CA TYR A 102 19.62 11.50 -2.22
C TYR A 102 21.16 11.57 -2.13
N LYS A 103 21.71 12.58 -1.45
CA LYS A 103 23.16 12.88 -1.38
C LYS A 103 24.03 11.63 -1.21
N HIS A 104 23.74 10.80 -0.22
CA HIS A 104 24.54 9.62 0.08
C HIS A 104 24.61 8.61 -1.09
N TYR A 105 23.48 8.37 -1.77
CA TYR A 105 23.43 7.45 -2.91
C TYR A 105 24.07 8.06 -4.15
N LEU A 106 23.94 9.37 -4.33
CA LEU A 106 24.59 10.11 -5.40
C LEU A 106 26.12 10.09 -5.23
N GLU A 107 26.65 10.25 -4.02
CA GLU A 107 28.09 10.13 -3.73
C GLU A 107 28.65 8.77 -4.13
N ILE A 108 27.98 7.69 -3.71
CA ILE A 108 28.40 6.32 -4.06
C ILE A 108 28.37 6.12 -5.58
N THR A 109 27.31 6.61 -6.23
CA THR A 109 27.13 6.47 -7.69
C THR A 109 28.16 7.30 -8.46
N PHE A 110 28.50 8.49 -7.96
CA PHE A 110 29.53 9.37 -8.50
C PHE A 110 30.93 8.77 -8.37
N GLU A 111 31.25 8.13 -7.25
CA GLU A 111 32.51 7.39 -7.09
C GLU A 111 32.63 6.25 -8.11
N ARG A 112 31.54 5.51 -8.37
CA ARG A 112 31.50 4.46 -9.39
C ARG A 112 31.68 5.04 -10.80
N MET A 113 31.14 6.23 -11.07
CA MET A 113 31.35 6.94 -12.34
C MET A 113 32.83 7.28 -12.54
N ILE A 114 33.48 7.86 -11.51
CA ILE A 114 34.91 8.20 -11.55
C ILE A 114 35.77 6.94 -11.69
N GLU A 115 35.45 5.88 -10.94
CA GLU A 115 36.15 4.61 -11.04
C GLU A 115 36.07 4.02 -12.44
N TRP A 116 34.87 4.00 -13.03
CA TRP A 116 34.69 3.55 -14.40
C TRP A 116 35.49 4.41 -15.38
N PHE A 117 35.43 5.73 -15.25
CA PHE A 117 36.15 6.64 -16.12
C PHE A 117 37.68 6.42 -16.05
N LEU A 118 38.25 6.34 -14.85
CA LEU A 118 39.67 6.14 -14.64
C LEU A 118 40.15 4.77 -15.15
N ARG A 119 39.41 3.69 -14.84
CA ARG A 119 39.82 2.32 -15.20
C ARG A 119 39.54 1.97 -16.64
N VAL A 120 38.39 2.38 -17.19
CA VAL A 120 37.92 1.93 -18.51
C VAL A 120 38.27 2.93 -19.61
N LYS A 121 38.15 4.25 -19.36
CA LYS A 121 38.43 5.26 -20.38
C LYS A 121 39.89 5.71 -20.38
N LEU A 122 40.51 5.83 -19.20
CA LEU A 122 41.91 6.26 -19.10
C LEU A 122 42.90 5.11 -18.89
N GLU A 123 42.41 3.88 -18.68
CA GLU A 123 43.25 2.68 -18.44
C GLU A 123 44.22 2.85 -17.25
N ILE A 124 43.86 3.68 -16.28
CA ILE A 124 44.65 3.93 -15.07
C ILE A 124 44.18 2.97 -13.97
N HIS A 125 45.02 1.99 -13.65
CA HIS A 125 44.74 1.00 -12.59
C HIS A 125 45.58 1.19 -11.32
N SER A 126 46.55 2.10 -11.34
CA SER A 126 47.52 2.29 -10.26
C SER A 126 47.01 3.16 -9.09
N ARG A 127 45.89 3.85 -9.27
CA ARG A 127 45.35 4.77 -8.26
C ARG A 127 44.29 4.08 -7.41
N PRO A 128 44.46 4.03 -6.07
CA PRO A 128 43.42 3.51 -5.19
C PRO A 128 42.21 4.46 -5.19
N LEU A 129 41.03 3.88 -5.34
CA LEU A 129 39.73 4.52 -5.13
C LEU A 129 39.03 3.76 -4.00
N PRO A 130 38.36 4.45 -3.04
CA PRO A 130 38.17 5.90 -2.97
C PRO A 130 39.45 6.66 -2.57
N ALA A 131 39.49 7.96 -2.87
CA ALA A 131 40.60 8.82 -2.51
C ALA A 131 40.59 9.12 -1.00
N PHE A 132 41.75 8.96 -0.35
CA PHE A 132 41.94 9.29 1.06
C PHE A 132 42.86 10.50 1.20
N ALA A 133 42.56 11.37 2.15
CA ALA A 133 43.43 12.46 2.54
C ALA A 133 44.60 11.92 3.39
N SER A 134 45.63 12.75 3.56
CA SER A 134 46.82 12.42 4.37
C SER A 134 46.52 12.09 5.85
N ASN A 135 45.32 12.42 6.31
CA ASN A 135 44.80 12.10 7.65
C ASN A 135 43.93 10.83 7.69
N ASN A 136 43.98 9.97 6.66
CA ASN A 136 43.14 8.77 6.48
C ASN A 136 41.63 9.02 6.43
N GLN A 137 41.17 10.27 6.27
CA GLN A 137 39.76 10.54 6.02
C GLN A 137 39.41 10.31 4.55
N LYS A 138 38.27 9.69 4.29
CA LYS A 138 37.73 9.53 2.94
C LYS A 138 37.40 10.93 2.39
N VAL A 139 37.91 11.23 1.20
CA VAL A 139 37.63 12.50 0.53
C VAL A 139 36.34 12.35 -0.26
N GLY A 140 35.34 13.16 0.05
CA GLY A 140 34.11 13.27 -0.73
C GLY A 140 34.39 13.92 -2.07
N LEU A 141 34.57 13.13 -3.12
CA LEU A 141 34.87 13.63 -4.47
C LEU A 141 33.74 14.50 -5.02
N LEU A 142 32.50 14.19 -4.66
CA LEU A 142 31.32 14.96 -5.07
C LEU A 142 31.29 16.35 -4.42
N ASP A 143 31.59 16.43 -3.12
CA ASP A 143 31.69 17.71 -2.41
C ASP A 143 32.78 18.62 -3.01
N LEU A 144 33.88 18.05 -3.52
CA LEU A 144 34.93 18.84 -4.19
C LEU A 144 34.49 19.41 -5.55
N CYS A 145 33.59 18.73 -6.26
CA CYS A 145 33.12 19.18 -7.57
C CYS A 145 32.03 20.24 -7.51
N ILE A 146 31.20 20.25 -6.46
CA ILE A 146 30.02 21.12 -6.37
C ILE A 146 30.35 22.50 -5.77
N TRP A 147 31.44 22.61 -4.99
CA TRP A 147 31.85 23.87 -4.34
C TRP A 147 32.94 24.65 -5.09
N GLN A 148 33.09 24.45 -6.40
CA GLN A 148 33.94 25.27 -7.30
C GLN A 148 33.08 26.11 -8.24
#